data_AF-A0A060CPG1-F1
#
_entry.id   AF-A0A060CPG1-F1
#
_cell.length_a   1.000
_cell.length_b   1.000
_cell.length_c   1.000
_cell.angle_alpha   90.00
_cell.angle_beta   90.00
_cell.angle_gamma   90.00
#
_symmetry.space_group_name_H-M   'P 1'
#
loop_
_entity.id
_entity.type
_entity.pdbx_description
1 polymer ?
#
loop_
_entity_poly.entity_id
_entity_poly.type
_entity_poly.pdbx_seq_one_letter_code
_entity_poly.pdbx_strand_id
1 'polypeptide(L)'
;MASFSSWNGVRLHGHKHLLTDVLKGRLGFDGFVVGDWNGHRFVEGCTLESCAAAINAGLDMFMVPSDWKPLYENTLAQAKSGEIPVSRIDDAVTRILRVKMRAGLFEHNKPLAGKPGILGSPEHRAIAREAVRKSLVLLKNIA
;
A
#
# COMPACT_ATOMS: atom_id res chain seq x y z
N MET A 1 0.19 2.02 -3.88
CA MET A 1 -0.98 1.39 -3.23
C MET A 1 -1.91 0.90 -4.31
N ALA A 2 -2.50 -0.28 -4.17
CA ALA A 2 -3.49 -0.80 -5.13
C ALA A 2 -4.84 -0.06 -4.99
N SER A 3 -5.48 0.28 -6.11
CA SER A 3 -6.75 1.03 -6.13
C SER A 3 -7.97 0.13 -5.99
N PHE A 4 -9.04 0.60 -5.36
CA PHE A 4 -10.34 -0.11 -5.28
C PHE A 4 -11.02 -0.36 -6.63
N SER A 5 -10.66 0.45 -7.64
CA SER A 5 -11.30 0.40 -8.95
C SER A 5 -11.07 -0.93 -9.67
N SER A 6 -11.81 -1.11 -10.76
CA SER A 6 -11.60 -2.20 -11.70
C SER A 6 -11.07 -1.64 -13.02
N TRP A 7 -10.31 -2.45 -13.76
CA TRP A 7 -9.97 -2.18 -15.15
C TRP A 7 -10.56 -3.29 -16.02
N ASN A 8 -11.39 -2.91 -16.99
CA ASN A 8 -12.13 -3.85 -17.85
C ASN A 8 -12.86 -4.96 -17.06
N GLY A 9 -13.49 -4.59 -15.94
CA GLY A 9 -14.24 -5.51 -15.07
C GLY A 9 -13.41 -6.21 -13.98
N VAL A 10 -12.08 -6.25 -14.10
CA VAL A 10 -11.21 -6.95 -13.15
C VAL A 10 -10.73 -6.03 -12.03
N ARG A 11 -10.91 -6.44 -10.78
CA ARG A 11 -10.49 -5.69 -9.58
C ARG A 11 -8.97 -5.56 -9.50
N LEU A 12 -8.47 -4.34 -9.30
CA LEU A 12 -7.02 -4.07 -9.34
C LEU A 12 -6.23 -4.76 -8.21
N HIS A 13 -6.82 -4.97 -7.03
CA HIS A 13 -6.19 -5.73 -5.94
C HIS A 13 -5.87 -7.19 -6.30
N GLY A 14 -6.59 -7.78 -7.27
CA GLY A 14 -6.36 -9.14 -7.78
C GLY A 14 -5.72 -9.18 -9.17
N HIS A 15 -5.29 -8.04 -9.71
CA HIS A 15 -4.92 -7.93 -11.12
C HIS A 15 -3.42 -8.20 -11.34
N LYS A 16 -3.05 -9.47 -11.52
CA LYS A 16 -1.63 -9.89 -11.66
C LYS A 16 -0.87 -9.12 -12.73
N HIS A 17 -1.49 -8.95 -13.89
CA HIS A 17 -0.87 -8.23 -15.00
C HIS A 17 -0.45 -6.79 -14.61
N LEU A 18 -1.28 -6.06 -13.87
CA LEU A 18 -0.96 -4.68 -13.50
C LEU A 18 -0.03 -4.61 -12.29
N LEU A 19 -0.30 -5.40 -11.24
CA LEU A 19 0.49 -5.35 -10.01
C LEU A 19 1.88 -5.99 -10.15
N THR A 20 2.00 -7.04 -10.95
CA THR A 20 3.27 -7.76 -11.14
C THR A 20 3.88 -7.44 -12.49
N ASP A 21 3.24 -7.82 -13.61
CA ASP A 21 3.91 -7.77 -14.91
C ASP A 21 4.24 -6.34 -15.34
N VAL A 22 3.32 -5.39 -15.12
CA VAL A 22 3.53 -3.98 -15.45
C VAL A 22 4.30 -3.27 -14.34
N LEU A 23 3.78 -3.22 -13.11
CA LEU A 23 4.37 -2.41 -12.05
C LEU A 23 5.76 -2.93 -11.61
N LYS A 24 5.84 -4.20 -11.19
CA LYS A 24 7.11 -4.78 -10.71
C LYS A 24 8.05 -5.15 -11.86
N GLY A 25 7.49 -5.66 -12.96
CA GLY A 25 8.23 -6.07 -14.15
C GLY A 25 8.64 -4.88 -15.03
N ARG A 26 7.75 -4.40 -15.89
CA ARG A 26 8.05 -3.39 -16.91
C ARG A 26 8.51 -2.05 -16.35
N LEU A 27 7.87 -1.56 -15.29
CA LEU A 27 8.23 -0.28 -14.65
C LEU A 27 9.38 -0.42 -13.64
N GLY A 28 9.78 -1.66 -13.32
CA GLY A 28 10.90 -1.93 -12.41
C GLY A 28 10.66 -1.43 -10.98
N PHE A 29 9.41 -1.37 -10.52
CA PHE A 29 9.12 -0.88 -9.17
C PHE A 29 9.77 -1.79 -8.10
N ASP A 30 10.72 -1.22 -7.37
CA ASP A 30 11.57 -1.92 -6.39
C ASP A 30 11.10 -1.76 -4.93
N GLY A 31 9.94 -1.13 -4.71
CA GLY A 31 9.27 -1.05 -3.40
C GLY A 31 8.33 -2.23 -3.14
N PHE A 32 7.43 -2.06 -2.17
CA PHE A 32 6.35 -3.02 -1.87
C PHE A 32 4.97 -2.43 -2.19
N VAL A 33 4.05 -3.30 -2.61
CA VAL A 33 2.66 -2.95 -2.93
C VAL A 33 1.77 -3.17 -1.71
N VAL A 34 1.28 -2.08 -1.14
CA VAL A 34 0.24 -2.11 -0.09
C VAL A 34 -1.15 -2.03 -0.71
N GLY A 35 -2.09 -2.80 -0.17
CA GLY A 35 -3.52 -2.67 -0.50
C GLY A 35 -4.15 -1.46 0.16
N ASP A 36 -5.20 -0.91 -0.44
CA ASP A 36 -6.09 0.02 0.24
C ASP A 36 -6.99 -0.69 1.28
N TRP A 37 -7.64 0.08 2.13
CA TRP A 37 -8.40 -0.34 3.32
C TRP A 37 -9.43 -1.43 3.03
N ASN A 38 -9.17 -2.67 3.49
CA ASN A 38 -10.00 -3.84 3.20
C ASN A 38 -10.25 -4.10 1.70
N GLY A 39 -9.45 -3.53 0.80
CA GLY A 39 -9.71 -3.60 -0.64
C GLY A 39 -9.59 -5.00 -1.22
N HIS A 40 -8.83 -5.89 -0.58
CA HIS A 40 -8.70 -7.30 -0.97
C HIS A 40 -10.01 -8.06 -0.94
N ARG A 41 -10.95 -7.68 -0.06
CA ARG A 41 -12.23 -8.37 0.09
C ARG A 41 -13.11 -8.31 -1.16
N PHE A 42 -12.84 -7.36 -2.06
CA PHE A 42 -13.61 -7.17 -3.29
C PHE A 42 -13.06 -7.96 -4.47
N VAL A 43 -11.89 -8.60 -4.31
CA VAL A 43 -11.36 -9.52 -5.31
C VAL A 43 -12.26 -10.76 -5.38
N GLU A 44 -12.50 -11.26 -6.58
CA GLU A 44 -13.33 -12.45 -6.78
C GLU A 44 -12.79 -13.65 -6.00
N GLY A 45 -13.67 -14.33 -5.27
CA GLY A 45 -13.31 -15.46 -4.40
C GLY A 45 -12.65 -15.08 -3.06
N CYS A 46 -12.41 -13.79 -2.81
CA CYS A 46 -11.85 -13.32 -1.55
C CYS A 46 -12.91 -12.89 -0.54
N THR A 47 -12.53 -12.91 0.73
CA THR A 47 -13.30 -12.38 1.86
C THR A 47 -12.44 -11.36 2.63
N LEU A 48 -12.98 -10.80 3.72
CA LEU A 48 -12.20 -9.99 4.66
C LEU A 48 -11.04 -10.79 5.27
N GLU A 49 -11.24 -12.09 5.46
CA GLU A 49 -10.36 -12.97 6.23
C GLU A 49 -9.51 -13.90 5.35
N SER A 50 -9.69 -13.90 4.02
CA SER A 50 -8.93 -14.78 3.14
C SER A 50 -8.84 -14.21 1.73
N CYS A 51 -7.61 -14.07 1.21
CA CYS A 51 -7.41 -13.60 -0.16
C CYS A 51 -6.04 -13.95 -0.77
N ALA A 52 -5.75 -15.24 -0.97
CA ALA A 52 -4.54 -15.66 -1.68
C ALA A 52 -4.44 -15.06 -3.09
N ALA A 53 -5.56 -14.84 -3.79
CA ALA A 53 -5.59 -14.24 -5.12
C ALA A 53 -4.92 -12.85 -5.16
N ALA A 54 -5.14 -12.00 -4.14
CA ALA A 54 -4.51 -10.69 -4.07
C ALA A 54 -3.00 -10.79 -3.82
N ILE A 55 -2.58 -11.70 -2.93
CA ILE A 55 -1.15 -11.99 -2.75
C ILE A 55 -0.59 -12.43 -4.08
N ASN A 56 -1.08 -13.52 -4.68
CA ASN A 56 -0.60 -14.10 -5.93
C ASN A 56 -0.61 -13.11 -7.11
N ALA A 57 -1.48 -12.09 -7.11
CA ALA A 57 -1.49 -11.01 -8.07
C ALA A 57 -0.30 -10.04 -7.94
N GLY A 58 0.25 -9.84 -6.75
CA GLY A 58 1.40 -8.95 -6.54
C GLY A 58 1.30 -8.07 -5.31
N LEU A 59 0.23 -8.21 -4.51
CA LEU A 59 0.11 -7.50 -3.24
C LEU A 59 1.16 -8.05 -2.25
N ASP A 60 1.88 -7.14 -1.61
CA ASP A 60 2.92 -7.49 -0.63
C ASP A 60 2.45 -7.27 0.80
N MET A 61 1.54 -6.32 1.02
CA MET A 61 0.99 -6.00 2.34
C MET A 61 -0.50 -5.72 2.25
N PHE A 62 -1.29 -6.42 3.06
CA PHE A 62 -2.69 -6.09 3.27
C PHE A 62 -2.84 -4.89 4.20
N MET A 63 -3.82 -4.03 3.92
CA MET A 63 -4.34 -3.06 4.87
C MET A 63 -5.66 -3.61 5.43
N VAL A 64 -5.55 -4.37 6.53
CA VAL A 64 -6.68 -4.98 7.24
C VAL A 64 -6.69 -4.49 8.70
N PRO A 65 -7.61 -3.59 9.09
CA PRO A 65 -7.57 -2.94 10.40
C PRO A 65 -8.11 -3.85 11.52
N SER A 66 -9.14 -4.66 11.24
CA SER A 66 -9.88 -5.41 12.26
C SER A 66 -9.62 -6.91 12.18
N ASP A 67 -9.80 -7.49 10.99
CA ASP A 67 -9.80 -8.95 10.77
C ASP A 67 -8.41 -9.52 10.47
N TRP A 68 -7.36 -8.87 10.99
CA TRP A 68 -5.98 -9.23 10.66
C TRP A 68 -5.56 -10.59 11.23
N LYS A 69 -6.14 -11.02 12.36
CA LYS A 69 -5.85 -12.33 12.98
C LYS A 69 -6.39 -13.49 12.13
N PRO A 70 -7.70 -13.55 11.79
CA PRO A 70 -8.19 -14.56 10.85
C PRO A 70 -7.47 -14.51 9.50
N LEU A 71 -7.21 -13.31 8.96
CA LEU A 71 -6.46 -13.17 7.71
C LEU A 71 -5.07 -13.77 7.80
N TYR A 72 -4.35 -13.56 8.90
CA TYR A 72 -3.05 -14.17 9.15
C TYR A 72 -3.13 -15.70 9.20
N GLU A 73 -4.07 -16.26 9.95
CA GLU A 73 -4.24 -17.71 10.10
C GLU A 73 -4.54 -18.39 8.76
N ASN A 74 -5.47 -17.81 7.99
CA ASN A 74 -5.82 -18.29 6.66
C ASN A 74 -4.64 -18.14 5.68
N THR A 75 -3.94 -17.00 5.69
CA THR A 75 -2.75 -16.80 4.84
C THR A 75 -1.67 -17.83 5.15
N LEU A 76 -1.44 -18.15 6.43
CA LEU A 76 -0.48 -19.17 6.84
C LEU A 76 -0.90 -20.57 6.38
N ALA A 77 -2.19 -20.90 6.49
CA ALA A 77 -2.72 -22.16 5.98
C ALA A 77 -2.54 -22.27 4.45
N GLN A 78 -2.84 -21.19 3.72
CA GLN A 78 -2.66 -21.09 2.26
C GLN A 78 -1.18 -21.17 1.83
N ALA A 79 -0.25 -20.66 2.64
CA ALA A 79 1.18 -20.84 2.42
C ALA A 79 1.61 -22.30 2.63
N LYS A 80 1.14 -22.93 3.71
CA LYS A 80 1.46 -24.34 4.04
C LYS A 80 0.87 -25.33 3.04
N SER A 81 -0.31 -25.03 2.48
CA SER A 81 -0.95 -25.86 1.44
C SER A 81 -0.32 -25.67 0.05
N GLY A 82 0.49 -24.62 -0.14
CA GLY A 82 1.09 -24.27 -1.43
C GLY A 82 0.20 -23.41 -2.33
N GLU A 83 -1.00 -23.02 -1.89
CA GLU A 83 -1.86 -22.07 -2.62
C GLU A 83 -1.17 -20.70 -2.81
N ILE A 84 -0.36 -20.30 -1.83
CA ILE A 84 0.59 -19.20 -1.95
C ILE A 84 2.01 -19.79 -2.00
N PRO A 85 2.72 -19.68 -3.13
CA PRO A 85 4.09 -20.15 -3.22
C PRO A 85 5.01 -19.42 -2.22
N VAL A 86 5.93 -20.14 -1.58
CA VAL A 86 6.92 -19.54 -0.65
C VAL A 86 7.72 -18.44 -1.33
N SER A 87 8.05 -18.60 -2.62
CA SER A 87 8.74 -17.56 -3.40
C SER A 87 7.96 -16.24 -3.50
N ARG A 88 6.61 -16.28 -3.44
CA ARG A 88 5.80 -15.06 -3.38
C ARG A 88 5.82 -14.39 -2.02
N ILE A 89 5.93 -15.17 -0.95
CA ILE A 89 6.12 -14.66 0.41
C ILE A 89 7.50 -14.03 0.52
N ASP A 90 8.53 -14.68 0.00
CA ASP A 90 9.90 -14.16 0.00
C ASP A 90 10.02 -12.84 -0.78
N ASP A 91 9.38 -12.72 -1.96
CA ASP A 91 9.33 -11.45 -2.72
C ASP A 91 8.69 -10.33 -1.88
N ALA A 92 7.51 -10.60 -1.30
CA ALA A 92 6.78 -9.62 -0.50
C ALA A 92 7.57 -9.17 0.74
N VAL A 93 8.10 -10.12 1.51
CA VAL A 93 8.89 -9.86 2.72
C VAL A 93 10.18 -9.11 2.37
N THR A 94 10.89 -9.52 1.32
CA THR A 94 12.11 -8.85 0.86
C THR A 94 11.84 -7.38 0.50
N ARG A 95 10.75 -7.09 -0.22
CA ARG A 95 10.36 -5.73 -0.58
C ARG A 95 10.01 -4.88 0.64
N ILE A 96 9.29 -5.44 1.61
CA ILE A 96 8.94 -4.75 2.86
C ILE A 96 10.20 -4.46 3.68
N LEU A 97 11.05 -5.47 3.91
CA LEU A 97 12.27 -5.32 4.69
C LEU A 97 13.24 -4.34 4.04
N ARG A 98 13.37 -4.36 2.71
CA ARG A 98 14.17 -3.37 1.97
C ARG A 98 13.75 -1.94 2.28
N VAL A 99 12.45 -1.65 2.27
CA VAL A 99 11.96 -0.30 2.60
C VAL A 99 12.20 0.03 4.07
N LYS A 100 12.00 -0.92 4.99
CA LYS A 100 12.31 -0.71 6.42
C LYS A 100 13.78 -0.41 6.68
N MET A 101 14.69 -1.13 6.00
CA MET A 101 16.14 -0.90 6.08
C MET A 101 16.53 0.45 5.47
N ARG A 102 16.03 0.78 4.27
CA ARG A 102 16.26 2.10 3.64
C ARG A 102 15.74 3.26 4.50
N ALA A 103 14.71 3.03 5.31
CA ALA A 103 14.16 4.02 6.24
C ALA A 103 14.94 4.14 7.56
N GLY A 104 16.02 3.37 7.75
CA GLY A 104 16.86 3.44 8.95
C GLY A 104 16.21 2.84 10.21
N LEU A 105 15.19 1.98 10.05
CA LEU A 105 14.41 1.48 11.20
C LEU A 105 15.19 0.49 12.10
N PHE A 106 16.34 -0.01 11.64
CA PHE A 106 17.18 -0.92 12.43
C PHE A 106 18.32 -0.17 13.15
N GLU A 107 18.62 1.05 12.69
CA GLU A 107 19.71 1.90 13.16
C GLU A 107 19.23 2.94 14.18
N HIS A 108 17.96 3.34 14.11
CA HIS A 108 17.38 4.37 14.97
C HIS A 108 16.36 3.80 15.98
N ASN A 109 16.59 4.06 17.27
CA ASN A 109 15.65 3.71 18.33
C ASN A 109 14.49 4.70 18.40
N LYS A 110 13.27 4.19 18.14
CA LYS A 110 11.96 4.86 18.29
C LYS A 110 11.77 6.12 17.40
N PRO A 111 10.56 6.34 16.87
CA PRO A 111 10.31 7.47 15.99
C PRO A 111 10.53 8.80 16.73
N LEU A 112 10.78 9.84 15.94
CA LEU A 112 10.71 11.27 16.27
C LEU A 112 9.34 11.72 16.86
N ALA A 113 8.52 10.78 17.34
CA ALA A 113 7.29 11.02 18.07
C ALA A 113 7.64 11.79 19.35
N GLY A 114 7.44 13.11 19.30
CA GLY A 114 7.76 13.99 20.42
C GLY A 114 8.75 15.11 20.10
N LYS A 115 8.87 15.58 18.85
CA LYS A 115 9.39 16.94 18.59
C LYS A 115 8.24 17.96 18.72
N PRO A 116 7.99 18.54 19.91
CA PRO A 116 6.95 19.55 20.09
C PRO A 116 7.23 20.77 19.19
N GLY A 117 6.17 21.47 18.80
CA GLY A 117 6.27 22.66 17.96
C GLY A 117 6.34 22.38 16.45
N ILE A 118 6.64 21.15 16.00
CA ILE A 118 6.62 20.80 14.56
C ILE A 118 5.18 20.65 14.04
N LEU A 119 4.31 19.98 14.83
CA LEU A 119 2.93 19.76 14.44
C LEU A 119 2.18 21.09 14.36
N GLY A 120 1.82 21.49 13.14
CA GLY A 120 1.11 22.76 12.89
C GLY A 120 1.95 24.01 13.14
N SER A 121 3.28 23.93 13.02
CA SER A 121 4.20 25.04 13.24
C SER A 121 3.89 26.27 12.35
N PRO A 122 4.30 27.49 12.77
CA PRO A 122 4.16 28.69 11.93
C PRO A 122 4.81 28.54 10.54
N GLU A 123 5.96 27.88 10.46
CA GLU A 123 6.70 27.65 9.21
C GLU A 123 5.92 26.73 8.26
N HIS A 124 5.37 25.62 8.79
CA HIS A 124 4.49 24.75 8.02
C HIS A 124 3.23 25.48 7.53
N ARG A 125 2.63 26.33 8.38
CA ARG A 125 1.46 27.13 8.01
C ARG A 125 1.79 28.21 6.98
N ALA A 126 2.98 28.78 7.00
CA ALA A 126 3.43 29.74 5.99
C ALA A 126 3.51 29.08 4.61
N ILE A 127 4.11 27.89 4.52
CA ILE A 127 4.14 27.08 3.28
C ILE A 127 2.71 26.72 2.84
N ALA A 128 1.86 26.27 3.76
CA ALA A 128 0.46 25.96 3.44
C ALA A 128 -0.30 27.19 2.90
N ARG A 129 -0.08 28.37 3.49
CA ARG A 129 -0.68 29.62 3.04
C ARG A 129 -0.20 30.01 1.63
N GLU A 130 1.07 29.77 1.33
CA GLU A 130 1.60 29.96 -0.02
C GLU A 130 0.96 29.01 -1.03
N ALA A 131 0.85 27.72 -0.69
CA ALA A 131 0.19 26.73 -1.52
C ALA A 131 -1.27 27.13 -1.80
N VAL A 132 -2.02 27.59 -0.79
CA VAL A 132 -3.39 28.09 -0.96
C VAL A 132 -3.45 29.26 -1.94
N ARG A 133 -2.53 30.24 -1.85
CA ARG A 133 -2.50 31.35 -2.81
C ARG A 133 -2.22 30.86 -4.23
N LYS A 134 -1.29 29.91 -4.39
CA LYS A 134 -0.89 29.35 -5.69
C LYS A 134 -1.92 28.38 -6.28
N SER A 135 -2.83 27.82 -5.48
CA SER A 135 -3.87 26.91 -5.95
C SER A 135 -5.11 27.62 -6.48
N LEU A 136 -5.23 28.93 -6.27
CA LEU A 136 -6.40 29.68 -6.72
C LEU A 136 -6.44 29.77 -8.25
N VAL A 137 -7.60 29.50 -8.81
CA VAL A 137 -7.89 29.71 -10.24
C VAL A 137 -8.97 30.77 -10.34
N LEU A 138 -8.63 31.96 -10.84
CA LEU A 138 -9.60 33.01 -11.11
C LEU A 138 -10.30 32.71 -12.45
N LEU A 139 -11.52 32.19 -12.37
CA LEU A 139 -12.26 31.74 -13.55
C LEU A 139 -12.78 32.91 -14.40
N LYS A 140 -13.07 34.04 -13.78
CA LYS A 140 -13.58 35.24 -14.46
C LYS A 140 -13.17 36.49 -13.68
N ASN A 141 -12.68 37.50 -14.39
CA ASN A 141 -12.39 38.83 -13.85
C ASN A 141 -12.94 39.88 -14.83
N ILE A 142 -14.03 40.54 -14.46
CA ILE A 142 -14.69 41.55 -15.30
C ILE A 142 -14.32 42.91 -14.70
N ALA A 143 -13.23 43.47 -15.20
CA ALA A 143 -12.90 44.87 -14.99
C ALA A 143 -13.62 45.72 -16.04
#